data_AF-A0A933PUQ3-F1
#
_entry.id   AF-A0A933PUQ3-F1
#
_cell.length_a   1.000
_cell.length_b   1.000
_cell.length_c   1.000
_cell.angle_alpha   90.00
_cell.angle_beta   90.00
_cell.angle_gamma   90.00
#
_symmetry.space_group_name_H-M   'P 1'
#
loop_
_entity.id
_entity.type
_entity.pdbx_description
1 polymer ?
#
loop_
_entity_poly.entity_id
_entity_poly.type
_entity_poly.pdbx_seq_one_letter_code
_entity_poly.pdbx_strand_id
1 'polypeptide(L)'
;MNDKLEEWLRRNLNEDSRNVESVSPPPQGNFNKHLHKPKHKFQQTPKDKRTFKKPQLKIIPLGGLDEVGKNMTIFEYEEDIVIVDMGFEFPSEDLLGIDYVIPDVSYLEKNKKRIKGVIITHGHLDHIGGIPYLLPRLDFPPVYGTRLTIGLIEPKIKEFKLEKFAKLRVINPEEFIKLGKFLCSFFRVAHSIPDAVGIVLGTPAGKVVHTGDFKFDETPARNVKKADIHKMEMLGHQ
;
A
#
# COMPACT_ATOMS: atom_id res chain seq x y z
N MET A 1 16.40 15.97 -1.18
CA MET A 1 15.06 15.36 -1.45
C MET A 1 14.84 14.05 -0.68
N ASN A 2 15.89 13.47 -0.08
CA ASN A 2 15.80 12.25 0.75
C ASN A 2 15.50 12.55 2.24
N ASP A 3 15.79 13.76 2.71
CA ASP A 3 15.84 14.05 4.15
C ASP A 3 14.49 13.98 4.84
N LYS A 4 13.38 14.40 4.20
CA LYS A 4 12.05 14.35 4.84
C LYS A 4 11.50 12.94 5.01
N LEU A 5 11.79 12.04 4.07
CA LEU A 5 11.40 10.62 4.15
C LEU A 5 12.26 9.90 5.20
N GLU A 6 13.57 10.12 5.18
CA GLU A 6 14.51 9.57 6.16
C GLU A 6 14.28 10.13 7.57
N GLU A 7 14.00 11.43 7.71
CA GLU A 7 13.67 12.08 8.98
C GLU A 7 12.33 11.56 9.52
N TRP A 8 11.35 11.31 8.66
CA TRP A 8 10.09 10.68 9.07
C TRP A 8 10.30 9.24 9.52
N LEU A 9 11.05 8.42 8.77
CA LEU A 9 11.37 7.04 9.17
C LEU A 9 12.12 7.02 10.51
N ARG A 10 13.12 7.88 10.69
CA ARG A 10 13.87 8.02 11.96
C ARG A 10 13.00 8.43 13.14
N ARG A 11 12.03 9.32 12.94
CA ARG A 11 11.13 9.78 14.00
C ARG A 11 10.17 8.68 14.45
N ASN A 12 9.64 7.88 13.53
CA ASN A 12 8.60 6.89 13.82
C ASN A 12 9.14 5.50 14.16
N LEU A 13 10.43 5.21 13.94
CA LEU A 13 11.08 3.97 14.39
C LEU A 13 11.56 4.01 15.86
N ASN A 14 11.63 5.20 16.48
CA ASN A 14 12.21 5.41 17.81
C ASN A 14 11.17 5.62 18.94
N GLU A 15 9.88 5.48 18.67
CA GLU A 15 8.82 5.63 19.69
C GLU A 15 8.46 4.30 20.38
N ASP A 16 8.70 3.15 19.74
CA ASP A 16 8.33 1.82 20.29
C ASP A 16 9.34 1.24 21.31
N SER A 17 10.43 1.95 21.62
CA SER A 17 11.49 1.48 22.53
C SER A 17 11.54 2.19 23.89
N ARG A 18 10.65 3.17 24.15
CA ARG A 18 10.77 4.07 25.31
C ARG A 18 9.80 3.82 26.48
N ASN A 19 8.99 2.77 26.45
CA ASN A 19 8.19 2.35 27.62
C ASN A 19 8.53 0.93 28.06
N VAL A 20 9.68 0.79 28.73
CA VAL A 20 9.93 -0.31 29.66
C VAL A 20 10.44 0.34 30.95
N GLU A 21 9.53 0.67 31.87
CA GLU A 21 9.90 1.09 33.21
C GLU A 21 10.58 -0.10 33.93
N SER A 22 11.82 0.13 34.34
CA SER A 22 12.62 -0.80 35.14
C SER A 22 12.09 -0.86 36.58
N VAL A 23 11.61 -2.02 37.01
CA VAL A 23 11.28 -2.27 38.42
C VAL A 23 12.51 -2.83 39.13
N SER A 24 13.00 -2.12 40.15
CA SER A 24 14.14 -2.51 41.00
C SER A 24 13.84 -3.76 41.85
N PRO A 25 14.81 -4.66 42.11
CA PRO A 25 14.57 -5.84 42.93
C PRO A 25 14.54 -5.50 44.44
N PRO A 26 13.74 -6.21 45.26
CA PRO A 26 13.67 -5.99 46.70
C PRO A 26 14.87 -6.62 47.44
N PRO A 27 15.13 -6.20 48.70
CA PRO A 27 16.39 -6.47 49.38
C PRO A 27 16.51 -7.91 49.91
N GLN A 28 17.73 -8.43 49.93
CA GLN A 28 18.06 -9.77 50.41
C GLN A 28 18.06 -9.81 51.95
N GLY A 29 17.21 -10.66 52.51
CA GLY A 29 17.21 -11.05 53.92
C GLY A 29 17.65 -12.51 54.09
N ASN A 30 18.66 -12.74 54.94
CA ASN A 30 19.16 -14.05 55.35
C ASN A 30 18.20 -14.76 56.31
N PHE A 31 17.88 -16.04 56.08
CA PHE A 31 17.57 -17.00 57.15
C PHE A 31 17.96 -18.44 56.77
N ASN A 32 18.51 -19.15 57.75
CA ASN A 32 19.17 -20.45 57.65
C ASN A 32 18.21 -21.60 58.03
N LYS A 33 18.40 -22.77 57.37
CA LYS A 33 18.14 -24.17 57.78
C LYS A 33 16.72 -24.60 58.18
N HIS A 34 16.17 -25.59 57.47
CA HIS A 34 15.88 -26.95 57.97
C HIS A 34 15.31 -27.86 56.87
N LEU A 35 15.78 -29.11 56.83
CA LEU A 35 15.31 -30.20 55.96
C LEU A 35 13.82 -30.49 56.19
N HIS A 36 13.04 -30.61 55.11
CA HIS A 36 11.95 -31.59 54.95
C HIS A 36 11.57 -31.72 53.46
N LYS A 37 11.51 -32.94 52.94
CA LYS A 37 10.98 -33.24 51.59
C LYS A 37 9.45 -33.32 51.66
N PRO A 38 8.72 -32.71 50.70
CA PRO A 38 7.49 -33.32 50.23
C PRO A 38 7.48 -33.53 48.71
N LYS A 39 6.95 -34.69 48.30
CA LYS A 39 6.61 -35.04 46.93
C LYS A 39 5.45 -34.17 46.46
N HIS A 40 5.61 -33.37 45.40
CA HIS A 40 4.48 -32.83 44.66
C HIS A 40 4.70 -32.93 43.14
N LYS A 41 3.67 -33.47 42.47
CA LYS A 41 3.55 -33.61 41.02
C LYS A 41 3.80 -32.26 40.34
N PHE A 42 4.78 -32.20 39.44
CA PHE A 42 4.92 -31.09 38.50
C PHE A 42 3.76 -31.15 37.50
N GLN A 43 2.73 -30.36 37.74
CA GLN A 43 1.81 -29.94 36.69
C GLN A 43 2.61 -29.03 35.76
N GLN A 44 2.87 -29.51 34.54
CA GLN A 44 3.43 -28.67 33.49
C GLN A 44 2.38 -27.61 33.14
N THR A 45 2.61 -26.37 33.55
CA THR A 45 1.88 -25.24 32.98
C THR A 45 2.28 -25.11 31.51
N PRO A 46 1.33 -24.95 30.57
CA PRO A 46 1.68 -24.73 29.18
C PRO A 46 2.40 -23.38 29.10
N LYS A 47 3.68 -23.41 28.71
CA LYS A 47 4.40 -22.21 28.30
C LYS A 47 3.73 -21.69 27.03
N ASP A 48 2.82 -20.72 27.20
CA ASP A 48 2.26 -19.94 26.11
C ASP A 48 3.41 -19.11 25.50
N LYS A 49 4.16 -19.73 24.57
CA LYS A 49 5.14 -19.05 23.73
C LYS A 49 4.36 -18.23 22.71
N ARG A 50 3.76 -17.11 23.16
CA ARG A 50 3.32 -16.05 22.25
C ARG A 50 4.56 -15.43 21.63
N THR A 51 5.03 -16.02 20.55
CA THR A 51 6.02 -15.40 19.68
C THR A 51 5.34 -14.20 19.04
N PHE A 52 5.67 -12.99 19.51
CA PHE A 52 5.29 -11.76 18.81
C PHE A 52 5.95 -11.79 17.42
N LYS A 53 5.19 -12.15 16.38
CA LYS A 53 5.64 -11.98 15.01
C LYS A 53 5.81 -10.48 14.77
N LYS A 54 6.99 -10.07 14.30
CA LYS A 54 7.20 -8.69 13.83
C LYS A 54 6.15 -8.37 12.76
N PRO A 55 5.59 -7.14 12.73
CA PRO A 55 4.69 -6.72 11.67
C PRO A 55 5.32 -6.96 10.29
N GLN A 56 4.54 -7.51 9.36
CA GLN A 56 5.00 -7.84 8.02
C GLN A 56 4.24 -7.01 7.00
N LEU A 57 4.97 -6.48 6.01
CA LEU A 57 4.38 -5.93 4.80
C LEU A 57 3.93 -7.08 3.89
N LYS A 58 2.67 -7.07 3.49
CA LYS A 58 2.11 -8.00 2.51
C LYS A 58 1.87 -7.29 1.19
N ILE A 59 2.19 -7.96 0.09
CA ILE A 59 1.92 -7.51 -1.27
C ILE A 59 1.02 -8.57 -1.91
N ILE A 60 -0.18 -8.17 -2.32
CA ILE A 60 -1.23 -9.09 -2.74
C ILE A 60 -1.79 -8.60 -4.08
N PRO A 61 -1.34 -9.15 -5.22
CA PRO A 61 -1.99 -8.87 -6.50
C PRO A 61 -3.36 -9.54 -6.53
N LEU A 62 -4.42 -8.77 -6.81
CA LEU A 62 -5.78 -9.27 -7.05
C LEU A 62 -6.12 -9.38 -8.54
N GLY A 63 -5.29 -8.79 -9.40
CA GLY A 63 -5.37 -8.89 -10.86
C GLY A 63 -4.14 -8.26 -11.51
N GLY A 64 -3.90 -8.59 -12.79
CA GLY A 64 -2.74 -8.18 -13.57
C GLY A 64 -1.52 -9.12 -13.47
N LEU A 65 -1.67 -10.28 -12.82
CA LEU A 65 -0.62 -11.30 -12.76
C LEU A 65 -1.02 -12.51 -13.61
N ASP A 66 -0.15 -12.90 -14.54
CA ASP A 66 -0.39 -13.98 -15.53
C ASP A 66 -1.56 -13.68 -16.49
N GLU A 67 -1.90 -12.40 -16.65
CA GLU A 67 -2.97 -11.89 -17.51
C GLU A 67 -2.64 -10.47 -17.99
N VAL A 68 -3.36 -9.98 -19.02
CA VAL A 68 -3.22 -8.61 -19.54
C VAL A 68 -4.48 -7.83 -19.19
N GLY A 69 -4.37 -6.94 -18.21
CA GLY A 69 -5.47 -6.10 -17.77
C GLY A 69 -5.75 -6.26 -16.28
N LYS A 70 -6.85 -5.65 -15.81
CA LYS A 70 -7.37 -5.89 -14.45
C LYS A 70 -6.35 -5.59 -13.35
N ASN A 71 -5.40 -4.68 -13.60
CA ASN A 71 -4.32 -4.38 -12.68
C ASN A 71 -4.87 -3.86 -11.35
N MET A 72 -4.56 -4.58 -10.28
CA MET A 72 -4.90 -4.21 -8.91
C MET A 72 -3.96 -4.92 -7.95
N THR A 73 -3.09 -4.16 -7.27
CA THR A 73 -2.19 -4.69 -6.24
C THR A 73 -2.47 -4.04 -4.90
N ILE A 74 -2.55 -4.84 -3.85
CA ILE A 74 -2.76 -4.37 -2.49
C ILE A 74 -1.46 -4.43 -1.70
N PHE A 75 -1.17 -3.37 -0.96
CA PHE A 75 -0.12 -3.29 0.04
C PHE A 75 -0.75 -3.19 1.42
N GLU A 76 -0.44 -4.14 2.29
CA GLU A 76 -0.99 -4.20 3.64
C GLU A 76 0.14 -4.20 4.67
N TYR A 77 0.05 -3.28 5.63
CA TYR A 77 0.94 -3.23 6.78
C TYR A 77 0.10 -2.97 8.04
N GLU A 78 0.06 -3.96 8.93
CA GLU A 78 -0.82 -3.96 10.11
C GLU A 78 -2.28 -3.65 9.76
N GLU A 79 -2.87 -2.56 10.27
CA GLU A 79 -4.27 -2.19 10.06
C GLU A 79 -4.50 -1.25 8.86
N ASP A 80 -3.46 -1.03 8.06
CA ASP A 80 -3.49 -0.11 6.93
C ASP A 80 -3.35 -0.85 5.61
N ILE A 81 -4.26 -0.56 4.69
CA ILE A 81 -4.29 -1.09 3.34
C ILE A 81 -4.21 0.08 2.34
N VAL A 82 -3.26 0.00 1.41
CA VAL A 82 -3.16 0.88 0.24
C VAL A 82 -3.37 0.03 -1.01
N ILE A 83 -4.25 0.49 -1.90
CA ILE A 83 -4.52 -0.16 -3.18
C ILE A 83 -3.78 0.63 -4.27
N VAL A 84 -3.10 -0.09 -5.16
CA VAL A 84 -2.50 0.47 -6.37
C VAL A 84 -3.26 -0.08 -7.57
N ASP A 85 -3.81 0.85 -8.35
CA ASP A 85 -4.65 0.62 -9.53
C ASP A 85 -5.97 -0.15 -9.26
N MET A 86 -6.93 0.05 -10.16
CA MET A 86 -8.27 -0.53 -10.15
C MET A 86 -8.73 -0.76 -11.59
N GLY A 87 -8.03 -1.64 -12.28
CA GLY A 87 -8.26 -1.98 -13.68
C GLY A 87 -9.48 -2.85 -13.95
N PHE A 88 -9.79 -2.98 -15.24
CA PHE A 88 -10.55 -4.10 -15.77
C PHE A 88 -9.79 -4.72 -16.96
N GLU A 89 -10.24 -5.87 -17.40
CA GLU A 89 -9.74 -6.57 -18.57
C GLU A 89 -10.89 -6.69 -19.58
N PHE A 90 -10.56 -6.57 -20.86
CA PHE A 90 -11.51 -6.89 -21.92
C PHE A 90 -11.60 -8.41 -22.06
N PRO A 91 -12.81 -8.99 -22.12
CA PRO A 91 -13.00 -10.42 -22.20
C PRO A 91 -12.41 -11.01 -23.50
N SER A 92 -11.96 -12.27 -23.41
CA SER A 92 -11.59 -13.06 -24.60
C SER A 92 -12.83 -13.50 -25.39
N GLU A 93 -12.62 -14.01 -26.60
CA GLU A 93 -13.71 -14.46 -27.50
C GLU A 93 -14.60 -15.55 -26.89
N ASP A 94 -14.13 -16.26 -25.85
CA ASP A 94 -14.87 -17.31 -25.16
C ASP A 94 -15.95 -16.78 -24.20
N LEU A 95 -15.87 -15.51 -23.79
CA LEU A 95 -16.77 -14.88 -22.82
C LEU A 95 -17.86 -14.06 -23.52
N LEU A 96 -18.72 -14.76 -24.28
CA LEU A 96 -19.80 -14.13 -25.04
C LEU A 96 -20.78 -13.35 -24.16
N GLY A 97 -21.01 -12.09 -24.51
CA GLY A 97 -21.96 -11.19 -23.83
C GLY A 97 -21.43 -10.51 -22.57
N ILE A 98 -20.16 -10.73 -22.22
CA ILE A 98 -19.46 -9.97 -21.18
C ILE A 98 -18.79 -8.74 -21.82
N ASP A 99 -18.92 -7.58 -21.20
CA ASP A 99 -18.25 -6.36 -21.67
C ASP A 99 -16.86 -6.18 -21.02
N TYR A 100 -16.74 -6.51 -19.73
CA TYR A 100 -15.55 -6.26 -18.90
C TYR A 100 -15.40 -7.32 -17.81
N VAL A 101 -14.15 -7.64 -17.44
CA VAL A 101 -13.80 -8.49 -16.29
C VAL A 101 -13.06 -7.64 -15.24
N ILE A 102 -13.49 -7.69 -13.98
CA ILE A 102 -12.91 -6.92 -12.86
C ILE A 102 -12.36 -7.85 -11.76
N PRO A 103 -11.42 -7.39 -10.91
CA PRO A 103 -10.84 -8.22 -9.85
C PRO A 103 -11.88 -8.64 -8.80
N ASP A 104 -11.70 -9.82 -8.18
CA ASP A 104 -12.47 -10.19 -7.00
C ASP A 104 -11.93 -9.45 -5.76
N VAL A 105 -12.73 -8.50 -5.27
CA VAL A 105 -12.41 -7.66 -4.11
C VAL A 105 -13.01 -8.18 -2.80
N SER A 106 -13.47 -9.43 -2.74
CA SER A 106 -14.06 -10.04 -1.52
C SER A 106 -13.16 -9.89 -0.28
N TYR A 107 -11.84 -9.93 -0.45
CA TYR A 107 -10.89 -9.65 0.62
C TYR A 107 -11.01 -8.22 1.16
N LEU A 108 -11.02 -7.23 0.25
CA LEU A 108 -11.11 -5.82 0.59
C LEU A 108 -12.49 -5.47 1.18
N GLU A 109 -13.56 -6.10 0.71
CA GLU A 109 -14.90 -5.89 1.25
C GLU A 109 -15.04 -6.29 2.72
N LYS A 110 -14.32 -7.32 3.15
CA LYS A 110 -14.24 -7.72 4.56
C LYS A 110 -13.37 -6.78 5.39
N ASN A 111 -12.51 -5.98 4.73
CA ASN A 111 -11.50 -5.15 5.35
C ASN A 111 -11.65 -3.64 5.01
N LYS A 112 -12.82 -3.17 4.57
CA LYS A 112 -13.03 -1.80 4.04
C LYS A 112 -12.47 -0.70 4.95
N LYS A 113 -12.65 -0.83 6.27
CA LYS A 113 -12.18 0.15 7.27
C LYS A 113 -10.66 0.30 7.36
N ARG A 114 -9.92 -0.72 6.90
CA ARG A 114 -8.44 -0.74 6.86
C ARG A 114 -7.91 -0.03 5.62
N ILE A 115 -8.74 0.16 4.58
CA ILE A 115 -8.36 0.83 3.33
C ILE A 115 -8.16 2.33 3.58
N LYS A 116 -6.95 2.82 3.35
CA LYS A 116 -6.57 4.23 3.56
C LYS A 116 -6.65 5.06 2.30
N GLY A 117 -6.53 4.43 1.13
CA GLY A 117 -6.67 5.08 -0.15
C GLY A 117 -6.33 4.17 -1.31
N VAL A 118 -6.64 4.67 -2.50
CA VAL A 118 -6.31 4.08 -3.80
C VAL A 118 -5.37 5.03 -4.51
N ILE A 119 -4.25 4.54 -5.02
CA ILE A 119 -3.30 5.32 -5.80
C ILE A 119 -3.30 4.76 -7.22
N ILE A 120 -3.45 5.64 -8.20
CA ILE A 120 -3.50 5.28 -9.61
C ILE A 120 -2.20 5.71 -10.30
N THR A 121 -1.57 4.78 -11.00
CA THR A 121 -0.29 4.99 -11.70
C THR A 121 -0.45 5.83 -12.96
N HIS A 122 -1.46 5.51 -13.79
CA HIS A 122 -1.74 6.21 -15.04
C HIS A 122 -3.18 5.96 -15.54
N GLY A 123 -3.56 6.64 -16.63
CA GLY A 123 -4.95 6.72 -17.08
C GLY A 123 -5.44 5.64 -18.06
N HIS A 124 -4.72 4.53 -18.26
CA HIS A 124 -5.27 3.46 -19.11
C HIS A 124 -6.39 2.68 -18.40
N LEU A 125 -7.27 2.10 -19.21
CA LEU A 125 -8.49 1.42 -18.76
C LEU A 125 -8.21 0.16 -17.93
N ASP A 126 -7.12 -0.54 -18.23
CA ASP A 126 -6.60 -1.64 -17.46
C ASP A 126 -5.99 -1.24 -16.11
N HIS A 127 -5.93 0.05 -15.78
CA HIS A 127 -5.55 0.56 -14.46
C HIS A 127 -6.67 1.37 -13.78
N ILE A 128 -7.62 1.93 -14.53
CA ILE A 128 -8.66 2.83 -13.97
C ILE A 128 -10.10 2.36 -14.17
N GLY A 129 -10.36 1.48 -15.14
CA GLY A 129 -11.73 1.30 -15.59
C GLY A 129 -12.59 0.41 -14.68
N GLY A 130 -11.99 -0.30 -13.73
CA GLY A 130 -12.71 -0.98 -12.65
C GLY A 130 -13.23 -0.03 -11.57
N ILE A 131 -12.73 1.22 -11.51
CA ILE A 131 -13.08 2.18 -10.44
C ILE A 131 -14.59 2.35 -10.24
N PRO A 132 -15.43 2.61 -11.28
CA PRO A 132 -16.85 2.86 -11.07
C PRO A 132 -17.59 1.67 -10.43
N TYR A 133 -17.11 0.45 -10.67
CA TYR A 133 -17.70 -0.79 -10.14
C TYR A 133 -17.17 -1.14 -8.75
N LEU A 134 -15.88 -0.91 -8.51
CA LEU A 134 -15.19 -1.33 -7.29
C LEU A 134 -15.31 -0.29 -6.17
N LEU A 135 -15.29 1.00 -6.48
CA LEU A 135 -15.31 2.06 -5.47
C LEU A 135 -16.55 2.02 -4.54
N PRO A 136 -17.78 1.79 -5.04
CA PRO A 136 -18.96 1.62 -4.18
C PRO A 136 -18.86 0.39 -3.27
N ARG A 137 -18.28 -0.70 -3.79
CA ARG A 137 -18.09 -1.94 -3.02
C ARG A 137 -17.10 -1.74 -1.87
N LEU A 138 -16.21 -0.77 -1.96
CA LEU A 138 -15.16 -0.52 -0.98
C LEU A 138 -15.44 0.65 0.00
N ASP A 139 -16.67 1.19 0.00
CA ASP A 139 -17.07 2.33 0.85
C ASP A 139 -16.31 3.64 0.52
N PHE A 140 -16.06 3.86 -0.78
CA PHE A 140 -15.51 5.09 -1.33
C PHE A 140 -14.22 5.60 -0.65
N PRO A 141 -13.14 4.79 -0.61
CA PRO A 141 -11.83 5.29 -0.20
C PRO A 141 -11.37 6.43 -1.12
N PRO A 142 -10.55 7.38 -0.62
CA PRO A 142 -10.01 8.44 -1.46
C PRO A 142 -9.13 7.87 -2.57
N VAL A 143 -9.31 8.38 -3.79
CA VAL A 143 -8.55 8.00 -4.98
C VAL A 143 -7.58 9.12 -5.32
N TYR A 144 -6.31 8.77 -5.46
CA TYR A 144 -5.20 9.66 -5.73
C TYR A 144 -4.63 9.35 -7.11
N GLY A 145 -4.40 10.38 -7.90
CA GLY A 145 -3.82 10.21 -9.24
C GLY A 145 -3.31 11.53 -9.79
N THR A 146 -2.48 11.47 -10.82
CA THR A 146 -2.03 12.67 -11.51
C THR A 146 -3.19 13.39 -12.19
N ARG A 147 -2.98 14.64 -12.58
CA ARG A 147 -4.05 15.50 -13.10
C ARG A 147 -4.75 14.90 -14.31
N LEU A 148 -4.00 14.36 -15.27
CA LEU A 148 -4.61 13.67 -16.42
C LEU A 148 -5.40 12.43 -15.98
N THR A 149 -4.81 11.62 -15.11
CA THR A 149 -5.44 10.40 -14.59
C THR A 149 -6.77 10.67 -13.90
N ILE A 150 -6.82 11.65 -12.98
CA ILE A 150 -8.07 12.05 -12.33
C ILE A 150 -9.06 12.62 -13.34
N GLY A 151 -8.60 13.43 -14.30
CA GLY A 151 -9.46 13.96 -15.37
C GLY A 151 -10.06 12.89 -16.28
N LEU A 152 -9.46 11.70 -16.37
CA LEU A 152 -10.02 10.54 -17.10
C LEU A 152 -10.99 9.72 -16.22
N ILE A 153 -10.78 9.72 -14.91
CA ILE A 153 -11.66 9.05 -13.94
C ILE A 153 -12.95 9.84 -13.71
N GLU A 154 -12.88 11.17 -13.66
CA GLU A 154 -14.02 12.07 -13.39
C GLU A 154 -15.23 11.82 -14.31
N PRO A 155 -15.08 11.75 -15.65
CA PRO A 155 -16.20 11.43 -16.55
C PRO A 155 -16.84 10.08 -16.25
N LYS A 156 -16.05 9.07 -15.86
CA LYS A 156 -16.56 7.74 -15.51
C LYS A 156 -17.32 7.74 -14.18
N ILE A 157 -16.84 8.46 -13.18
CA ILE A 157 -17.58 8.69 -11.93
C ILE A 157 -18.93 9.38 -12.21
N LYS A 158 -18.95 10.37 -13.12
CA LYS A 158 -20.16 11.07 -13.53
C LYS A 158 -21.16 10.20 -14.30
N GLU A 159 -20.67 9.40 -15.24
CA GLU A 159 -21.46 8.43 -16.01
C GLU A 159 -22.21 7.47 -15.07
N PHE A 160 -21.57 7.05 -13.98
CA PHE A 160 -22.14 6.15 -12.97
C PHE A 160 -22.87 6.87 -11.82
N LYS A 161 -22.99 8.20 -11.87
CA LYS A 161 -23.67 9.04 -10.85
C LYS A 161 -23.06 8.92 -9.44
N LEU A 162 -21.74 8.81 -9.36
CA LEU A 162 -20.98 8.59 -8.12
C LEU A 162 -20.31 9.87 -7.57
N GLU A 163 -20.51 11.03 -8.20
CA GLU A 163 -19.77 12.27 -7.90
C GLU A 163 -19.98 12.76 -6.47
N LYS A 164 -21.14 12.45 -5.88
CA LYS A 164 -21.46 12.83 -4.48
C LYS A 164 -20.65 12.04 -3.45
N PHE A 165 -20.09 10.90 -3.83
CA PHE A 165 -19.43 9.97 -2.91
C PHE A 165 -17.93 9.86 -3.18
N ALA A 166 -17.53 9.86 -4.44
CA ALA A 166 -16.15 9.69 -4.85
C ALA A 166 -15.27 10.87 -4.40
N LYS A 167 -14.16 10.55 -3.73
CA LYS A 167 -13.17 11.52 -3.25
C LYS A 167 -11.93 11.46 -4.12
N LEU A 168 -11.97 12.17 -5.25
CA LEU A 168 -10.86 12.24 -6.19
C LEU A 168 -9.86 13.32 -5.76
N ARG A 169 -8.57 12.98 -5.73
CA ARG A 169 -7.49 13.86 -5.28
C ARG A 169 -6.37 13.88 -6.31
N VAL A 170 -6.14 15.05 -6.89
CA VAL A 170 -5.03 15.27 -7.81
C VAL A 170 -3.73 15.36 -7.01
N ILE A 171 -2.72 14.63 -7.48
CA ILE A 171 -1.38 14.60 -6.89
C ILE A 171 -0.35 15.22 -7.82
N ASN A 172 0.69 15.81 -7.25
CA ASN A 172 1.92 16.17 -7.95
C ASN A 172 3.02 15.14 -7.63
N PRO A 173 3.80 14.66 -8.61
CA PRO A 173 4.84 13.66 -8.37
C PRO A 173 5.95 14.05 -7.38
N GLU A 174 6.06 15.33 -7.06
CA GLU A 174 7.00 15.90 -6.10
C GLU A 174 6.45 15.88 -4.66
N GLU A 175 5.18 15.52 -4.46
CA GLU A 175 4.52 15.49 -3.15
C GLU A 175 4.66 14.15 -2.43
N PHE A 176 4.29 14.16 -1.14
CA PHE A 176 4.21 12.97 -0.30
C PHE A 176 2.79 12.84 0.25
N ILE A 177 2.29 11.61 0.30
CA ILE A 177 0.95 11.31 0.80
C ILE A 177 1.07 10.32 1.93
N LYS A 178 0.48 10.66 3.08
CA LYS A 178 0.41 9.76 4.24
C LYS A 178 -0.92 9.01 4.22
N LEU A 179 -0.86 7.69 4.13
CA LEU A 179 -2.00 6.77 4.16
C LEU A 179 -1.81 5.79 5.31
N GLY A 180 -2.20 6.20 6.52
CA GLY A 180 -1.89 5.45 7.74
C GLY A 180 -0.38 5.43 8.00
N LYS A 181 0.19 4.22 8.11
CA LYS A 181 1.62 3.93 8.25
C LYS A 181 2.39 3.96 6.93
N PHE A 182 1.70 4.11 5.80
CA PHE A 182 2.34 4.30 4.50
C PHE A 182 2.67 5.77 4.27
N LEU A 183 3.93 6.03 3.92
CA LEU A 183 4.36 7.28 3.33
C LEU A 183 4.65 7.05 1.85
N CYS A 184 3.72 7.49 1.00
CA CYS A 184 3.80 7.30 -0.44
C CYS A 184 4.46 8.51 -1.09
N SER A 185 5.35 8.25 -2.05
CA SER A 185 5.93 9.25 -2.94
C SER A 185 5.98 8.71 -4.36
N PHE A 186 6.25 9.56 -5.34
CA PHE A 186 6.07 9.22 -6.75
C PHE A 186 7.30 9.56 -7.58
N PHE A 187 7.46 8.93 -8.74
CA PHE A 187 8.47 9.32 -9.72
C PHE A 187 7.86 9.19 -11.11
N ARG A 188 8.17 10.14 -12.00
CA ARG A 188 7.65 10.14 -13.36
C ARG A 188 8.25 8.99 -14.15
N VAL A 189 7.42 8.34 -14.94
CA VAL A 189 7.83 7.32 -15.92
C VAL A 189 7.37 7.73 -17.31
N ALA A 190 8.08 7.28 -18.34
CA ALA A 190 7.59 7.40 -19.69
C ALA A 190 6.64 6.23 -19.98
N HIS A 191 5.52 6.52 -20.64
CA HIS A 191 4.55 5.52 -21.09
C HIS A 191 3.86 6.02 -22.37
N SER A 192 2.91 5.27 -22.92
CA SER A 192 2.09 5.70 -24.06
C SER A 192 1.04 6.76 -23.70
N ILE A 193 0.75 6.96 -22.40
CA ILE A 193 -0.06 8.07 -21.90
C ILE A 193 0.80 9.03 -21.05
N PRO A 194 0.60 10.36 -21.15
CA PRO A 194 1.31 11.32 -20.30
C PRO A 194 0.96 11.18 -18.81
N ASP A 195 1.71 11.87 -17.95
CA ASP A 195 1.43 11.96 -16.52
C ASP A 195 1.43 10.61 -15.78
N ALA A 196 2.07 9.59 -16.34
CA ALA A 196 2.31 8.30 -15.69
C ALA A 196 3.35 8.41 -14.57
N VAL A 197 3.12 7.68 -13.47
CA VAL A 197 4.02 7.65 -12.32
C VAL A 197 4.22 6.24 -11.78
N GLY A 198 5.44 5.96 -11.34
CA GLY A 198 5.71 4.91 -10.37
C GLY A 198 5.54 5.42 -8.94
N ILE A 199 5.37 4.49 -8.01
CA ILE A 199 5.04 4.73 -6.61
C ILE A 199 6.11 4.10 -5.72
N VAL A 200 6.55 4.85 -4.71
CA VAL A 200 7.37 4.34 -3.61
C VAL A 200 6.50 4.31 -2.37
N LEU A 201 6.24 3.11 -1.85
CA LEU A 201 5.47 2.87 -0.65
C LEU A 201 6.43 2.64 0.53
N GLY A 202 6.64 3.67 1.34
CA GLY A 202 7.45 3.58 2.56
C GLY A 202 6.63 3.10 3.75
N THR A 203 7.13 2.10 4.47
CA THR A 203 6.55 1.58 5.72
C THR A 203 7.66 1.41 6.76
N PRO A 204 7.33 1.19 8.05
CA PRO A 204 8.34 0.84 9.06
C PRO A 204 9.11 -0.46 8.76
N ALA A 205 8.56 -1.37 7.94
CA ALA A 205 9.27 -2.58 7.52
C ALA A 205 10.24 -2.35 6.35
N GLY A 206 10.13 -1.22 5.64
CA GLY A 206 10.94 -0.91 4.47
C GLY A 206 10.14 -0.21 3.37
N LYS A 207 10.81 0.00 2.23
CA LYS A 207 10.24 0.66 1.05
C LYS A 207 9.97 -0.37 -0.04
N VAL A 208 8.85 -0.22 -0.73
CA VAL A 208 8.53 -0.99 -1.94
C VAL A 208 8.33 -0.04 -3.10
N VAL A 209 8.90 -0.38 -4.25
CA VAL A 209 8.72 0.36 -5.50
C VAL A 209 7.72 -0.41 -6.36
N HIS A 210 6.65 0.26 -6.76
CA HIS A 210 5.71 -0.20 -7.78
C HIS A 210 5.90 0.67 -9.01
N THR A 211 6.35 0.09 -10.12
CA THR A 211 6.72 0.88 -11.31
C THR A 211 5.51 1.45 -12.04
N GLY A 212 4.36 0.79 -11.91
CA GLY A 212 3.31 0.92 -12.92
C GLY A 212 3.83 0.42 -14.27
N ASP A 213 3.13 0.79 -15.33
CA ASP A 213 3.62 0.57 -16.68
C ASP A 213 4.63 1.65 -17.06
N PHE A 214 5.73 1.22 -17.64
CA PHE A 214 6.76 2.14 -18.07
C PHE A 214 7.53 1.63 -19.28
N LYS A 215 8.15 2.58 -19.96
CA LYS A 215 9.22 2.38 -20.92
C LYS A 215 10.33 3.39 -20.66
N PHE A 216 11.47 3.19 -21.31
CA PHE A 216 12.48 4.24 -21.44
C PHE A 216 12.32 4.91 -22.80
N ASP A 217 12.31 6.24 -22.78
CA ASP A 217 12.18 7.07 -23.98
C ASP A 217 13.08 8.30 -23.80
N GLU A 218 14.18 8.34 -24.54
CA GLU A 218 15.15 9.45 -24.49
C GLU A 218 14.64 10.70 -25.24
N THR A 219 13.68 10.49 -26.15
CA THR A 219 13.12 11.51 -27.04
C THR A 219 11.59 11.59 -26.90
N PRO A 220 11.05 11.84 -25.70
CA PRO A 220 9.61 11.92 -25.51
C PRO A 220 9.03 13.09 -26.29
N ALA A 221 7.72 13.01 -26.59
CA ALA A 221 7.02 14.06 -27.32
C ALA A 221 7.22 15.46 -26.69
N ARG A 222 7.21 16.51 -27.54
CA ARG A 222 7.70 17.86 -27.25
C ARG A 222 7.14 18.58 -26.00
N ASN A 223 6.06 18.06 -25.39
CA ASN A 223 5.43 18.63 -24.19
C ASN A 223 5.21 17.60 -23.07
N VAL A 224 5.83 16.44 -23.16
CA VAL A 224 5.77 15.39 -22.13
C VAL A 224 6.99 15.53 -21.22
N LYS A 225 6.76 15.57 -19.91
CA LYS A 225 7.85 15.58 -18.94
C LYS A 225 8.63 14.26 -19.03
N LYS A 226 9.96 14.34 -18.97
CA LYS A 226 10.83 13.16 -18.98
C LYS A 226 10.62 12.30 -17.72
N ALA A 227 10.98 11.03 -17.83
CA ALA A 227 11.05 10.12 -16.69
C ALA A 227 12.11 10.60 -15.68
N ASP A 228 11.87 10.38 -14.39
CA ASP A 228 12.75 10.82 -13.31
C ASP A 228 13.90 9.82 -13.07
N ILE A 229 14.77 9.63 -14.06
CA ILE A 229 15.87 8.65 -14.01
C ILE A 229 16.77 8.83 -12.78
N HIS A 230 17.14 10.07 -12.44
CA HIS A 230 17.95 10.34 -11.26
C HIS A 230 17.22 9.97 -9.95
N LYS A 231 15.89 10.11 -9.90
CA LYS A 231 15.11 9.71 -8.72
C LYS A 231 15.10 8.19 -8.59
N MET A 232 15.01 7.46 -9.69
CA MET A 232 15.11 6.00 -9.71
C MET A 232 16.47 5.52 -9.22
N GLU A 233 17.56 6.14 -9.69
CA GLU A 233 18.93 5.85 -9.22
C GLU A 233 19.06 6.02 -7.70
N MET A 234 18.58 7.16 -7.17
CA MET A 234 18.60 7.45 -5.73
C MET A 234 17.76 6.47 -4.89
N LEU A 235 16.75 5.82 -5.48
CA LEU A 235 15.97 4.78 -4.81
C LEU A 235 16.74 3.46 -4.71
N GLY A 236 17.68 3.19 -5.62
CA GLY A 236 18.51 1.97 -5.62
C GLY A 236 19.70 1.99 -4.65
N HIS A 237 20.10 3.17 -4.16
CA HIS A 237 21.25 3.34 -3.26
C HIS A 237 20.94 3.12 -1.76
N GLN A 238 19.82 2.46 -1.43
CA GLN A 238 19.26 2.39 -0.07
C GLN A 238 19.43 1.03 0.59
#